data_AF-A0A1M3PEV6-F1
#
_entry.id   AF-A0A1M3PEV6-F1
#
_cell.length_a   1.000
_cell.length_b   1.000
_cell.length_c   1.000
_cell.angle_alpha   90.00
_cell.angle_beta   90.00
_cell.angle_gamma   90.00
#
_symmetry.space_group_name_H-M   'P 1'
#
loop_
_entity.id
_entity.type
_entity.pdbx_description
1 polymer ?
#
loop_
_entity_poly.entity_id
_entity_poly.type
_entity_poly.pdbx_seq_one_letter_code
_entity_poly.pdbx_strand_id
1 'polypeptide(L)'
;MRLSSPPTPAVSTARLASLGATLLLATALAGCSKPAPAPPPAPAPVPMAQMDPVPTARACAKPEEKEAFDVTGLKTRLMVAALACGEEDKYNAFIKRNRPVLVTQDAKLTNYFNRAYGRGKQGQTEMDSYKTELANVQQQRRSRDAAFCQVSNALFGEALAAKSPADIGPLASSAPIDQPLMVSTCN
;
A
#
# COMPACT_ATOMS: atom_id res chain seq x y z
N MET A 1 36.66 -16.73 -29.72
CA MET A 1 36.31 -16.88 -31.16
C MET A 1 35.19 -17.93 -31.23
N ARG A 2 33.99 -17.74 -31.78
CA ARG A 2 33.31 -16.63 -32.49
C ARG A 2 31.82 -16.67 -32.11
N LEU A 3 31.18 -15.51 -32.22
CA LEU A 3 29.76 -15.25 -32.06
C LEU A 3 28.90 -16.02 -33.07
N SER A 4 27.64 -16.30 -32.71
CA SER A 4 26.54 -16.32 -33.68
C SER A 4 25.22 -15.89 -33.04
N SER A 5 24.85 -14.65 -33.31
CA SER A 5 23.48 -14.14 -33.26
C SER A 5 22.72 -14.60 -34.52
N PRO A 6 21.39 -14.79 -34.47
CA PRO A 6 20.60 -15.03 -35.67
C PRO A 6 20.39 -13.74 -36.49
N PRO A 7 20.22 -13.86 -37.83
CA PRO A 7 20.12 -12.75 -38.76
C PRO A 7 18.72 -12.10 -38.79
N THR A 8 18.74 -10.79 -39.05
CA THR A 8 17.61 -9.89 -39.31
C THR A 8 16.89 -10.20 -40.63
N PRO A 9 15.55 -10.06 -40.71
CA PRO A 9 14.86 -10.01 -41.99
C PRO A 9 14.97 -8.61 -42.64
N ALA A 10 15.20 -8.64 -43.94
CA ALA A 10 15.44 -7.52 -44.84
C ALA A 10 14.23 -6.59 -44.98
N VAL A 11 14.48 -5.28 -44.87
CA VAL A 11 13.50 -4.23 -45.22
C VAL A 11 13.64 -3.97 -46.73
N SER A 12 12.67 -4.46 -47.49
CA SER A 12 12.52 -4.12 -48.92
C SER A 12 12.10 -2.67 -49.07
N THR A 13 12.95 -1.87 -49.70
CA THR A 13 12.70 -0.48 -50.07
C THR A 13 12.00 -0.42 -51.42
N ALA A 14 10.67 -0.48 -51.43
CA ALA A 14 9.88 -0.09 -52.59
C ALA A 14 9.44 1.37 -52.45
N ARG A 15 10.06 2.27 -53.22
CA ARG A 15 9.53 3.61 -53.47
C ARG A 15 8.51 3.52 -54.60
N LEU A 16 7.30 4.06 -54.42
CA LEU A 16 6.45 4.51 -55.52
C LEU A 16 5.48 5.63 -55.07
N ALA A 17 5.72 6.78 -55.69
CA ALA A 17 4.87 7.92 -56.04
C ALA A 17 3.43 8.05 -55.48
N SER A 18 3.20 9.27 -55.01
CA SER A 18 1.95 10.02 -54.81
C SER A 18 0.83 9.80 -55.83
N LEU A 19 -0.42 9.73 -55.33
CA LEU A 19 -1.62 10.49 -55.76
C LEU A 19 -2.85 9.90 -55.06
N GLY A 20 -3.66 10.72 -54.38
CA GLY A 20 -4.99 10.30 -53.92
C GLY A 20 -5.41 10.86 -52.57
N ALA A 21 -6.08 12.01 -52.61
CA ALA A 21 -6.82 12.54 -51.47
C ALA A 21 -7.95 11.58 -51.08
N THR A 22 -7.89 11.03 -49.86
CA THR A 22 -9.06 10.42 -49.22
C THR A 22 -9.08 10.82 -47.75
N LEU A 23 -10.11 11.58 -47.41
CA LEU A 23 -10.45 12.05 -46.08
C LEU A 23 -10.82 10.82 -45.22
N LEU A 24 -9.95 10.40 -44.30
CA LEU A 24 -10.29 9.48 -43.23
C LEU A 24 -10.03 10.18 -41.90
N LEU A 25 -11.11 10.52 -41.20
CA LEU A 25 -11.08 10.91 -39.80
C LEU A 25 -10.51 9.73 -38.99
N ALA A 26 -9.20 9.75 -38.74
CA ALA A 26 -8.61 8.94 -37.70
C ALA A 26 -8.90 9.62 -36.36
N THR A 27 -9.99 9.22 -35.70
CA THR A 27 -10.18 9.47 -34.27
C THR A 27 -9.05 8.80 -33.52
N ALA A 28 -8.02 9.58 -33.19
CA ALA A 28 -6.96 9.15 -32.29
C ALA A 28 -7.58 8.87 -30.92
N LEU A 29 -7.67 7.60 -30.56
CA LEU A 29 -7.81 7.17 -29.17
C LEU A 29 -6.58 7.71 -28.42
N ALA A 30 -6.73 8.88 -27.82
CA ALA A 30 -5.82 9.40 -26.81
C ALA A 30 -5.94 8.48 -25.57
N GLY A 31 -5.35 7.30 -25.66
CA GLY A 31 -5.03 6.50 -24.50
C GLY A 31 -3.99 7.27 -23.70
N CYS A 32 -4.42 8.01 -22.67
CA CYS A 32 -3.52 8.55 -21.68
C CYS A 32 -2.87 7.38 -20.93
N SER A 33 -1.78 6.83 -21.45
CA SER A 33 -0.78 6.14 -20.64
C SER A 33 -0.10 7.17 -19.77
N LYS A 34 -0.81 7.67 -18.75
CA LYS A 34 -0.21 8.51 -17.73
C LYS A 34 0.71 7.57 -16.94
N PRO A 35 2.05 7.76 -16.99
CA PRO A 35 2.96 6.95 -16.20
C PRO A 35 2.51 7.05 -14.75
N ALA A 36 2.50 5.93 -14.03
CA ALA A 36 2.31 5.97 -12.59
C ALA A 36 3.29 7.00 -12.03
N PRO A 37 2.84 7.94 -11.17
CA PRO A 37 3.76 8.86 -10.52
C PRO A 37 4.85 8.02 -9.86
N ALA A 38 6.11 8.43 -10.05
CA ALA A 38 7.24 7.76 -9.40
C ALA A 38 6.90 7.60 -7.91
N PRO A 39 7.20 6.44 -7.30
CA PRO A 39 7.09 6.33 -5.86
C PRO A 39 7.84 7.53 -5.25
N PRO A 40 7.28 8.19 -4.21
CA PRO A 40 8.00 9.26 -3.54
C PRO A 40 9.41 8.76 -3.22
N PRO A 41 10.44 9.63 -3.34
CA PRO A 41 11.80 9.23 -3.00
C PRO A 41 11.75 8.57 -1.63
N ALA A 42 12.36 7.38 -1.53
CA ALA A 42 12.46 6.70 -0.25
C ALA A 42 12.92 7.74 0.78
N PRO A 43 12.22 7.88 1.92
CA PRO A 43 12.64 8.84 2.92
C PRO A 43 14.11 8.61 3.22
N ALA A 44 14.89 9.69 3.23
CA ALA A 44 16.30 9.61 3.57
C ALA A 44 16.46 8.80 4.88
N PRO A 45 17.54 8.02 5.04
CA PRO A 45 17.78 7.30 6.28
C PRO A 45 17.74 8.31 7.43
N VAL A 46 16.66 8.25 8.21
CA VAL A 46 16.49 9.11 9.38
C VAL A 46 17.62 8.74 10.34
N PRO A 47 18.47 9.70 10.76
CA PRO A 47 19.53 9.44 11.73
C PRO A 47 18.93 8.77 12.96
N MET A 48 19.56 7.71 13.45
CA MET A 48 19.02 6.91 14.58
C MET A 48 18.82 7.72 15.87
N ALA A 49 19.36 8.95 15.95
CA ALA A 49 19.20 9.90 17.05
C ALA A 49 17.87 10.68 17.03
N GLN A 50 17.03 10.51 16.00
CA GLN A 50 15.75 11.19 15.85
C GLN A 50 14.61 10.16 15.77
N MET A 51 14.33 9.47 16.87
CA MET A 51 12.96 9.02 17.09
C MET A 51 12.24 10.20 17.72
N ASP A 52 11.67 11.07 16.87
CA ASP A 52 10.69 12.01 17.36
C ASP A 52 9.60 11.23 18.11
N PRO A 53 9.11 11.76 19.25
CA PRO A 53 8.03 11.11 19.98
C PRO A 53 6.86 10.87 19.02
N VAL A 54 6.28 9.67 19.07
CA VAL A 54 5.13 9.32 18.24
C VAL A 54 4.04 10.38 18.48
N PRO A 55 3.60 11.12 17.46
CA PRO A 55 2.64 12.20 17.65
C PRO A 55 1.32 11.65 18.20
N THR A 56 0.65 12.45 19.02
CA THR A 56 -0.71 12.13 19.49
C THR A 56 -1.73 12.63 18.50
N ALA A 57 -2.77 11.83 18.27
CA ALA A 57 -3.82 12.14 17.33
C ALA A 57 -4.65 13.36 17.79
N ARG A 58 -5.08 14.18 16.83
CA ARG A 58 -5.81 15.43 17.10
C ARG A 58 -7.15 15.20 17.82
N ALA A 59 -7.78 14.06 17.57
CA ALA A 59 -9.02 13.65 18.22
C ALA A 59 -8.91 12.19 18.66
N CYS A 60 -9.62 11.84 19.73
CA CYS A 60 -9.83 10.45 20.08
C CYS A 60 -10.62 9.72 18.98
N ALA A 61 -10.37 8.42 18.83
CA ALA A 61 -11.13 7.52 17.98
C ALA A 61 -12.31 6.92 18.75
N LYS A 62 -13.42 6.70 18.06
CA LYS A 62 -14.46 5.80 18.55
C LYS A 62 -13.89 4.37 18.60
N PRO A 63 -14.44 3.45 19.42
CA PRO A 63 -13.94 2.07 19.47
C PRO A 63 -13.81 1.41 18.10
N GLU A 64 -14.81 1.58 17.23
CA GLU A 64 -14.80 1.04 15.86
C GLU A 64 -13.74 1.69 14.96
N GLU A 65 -13.40 2.96 15.19
CA GLU A 65 -12.36 3.65 14.43
C GLU A 65 -10.97 3.23 14.91
N LYS A 66 -10.82 2.95 16.22
CA LYS A 66 -9.56 2.42 16.76
C LYS A 66 -9.24 1.06 16.16
N GLU A 67 -10.22 0.19 16.02
CA GLU A 67 -10.06 -1.09 15.29
C GLU A 67 -9.60 -0.86 13.84
N ALA A 68 -10.08 0.20 13.18
CA ALA A 68 -9.67 0.53 11.82
C ALA A 68 -8.18 0.93 11.72
N PHE A 69 -7.63 1.63 12.73
CA PHE A 69 -6.19 1.88 12.83
C PHE A 69 -5.41 0.57 12.97
N ASP A 70 -5.89 -0.34 13.81
CA ASP A 70 -5.22 -1.62 14.07
C ASP A 70 -5.21 -2.50 12.80
N VAL A 71 -6.36 -2.65 12.14
CA VAL A 71 -6.48 -3.41 10.89
C VAL A 71 -5.66 -2.81 9.76
N THR A 72 -5.58 -1.47 9.67
CA THR A 72 -4.71 -0.78 8.70
C THR A 72 -3.22 -1.03 9.01
N GLY A 73 -2.87 -1.06 10.31
CA GLY A 73 -1.58 -1.53 10.82
C GLY A 73 -1.24 -2.92 10.33
N LEU A 74 -2.11 -3.90 10.58
CA LEU A 74 -1.96 -5.29 10.15
C LEU A 74 -1.76 -5.40 8.64
N LYS A 75 -2.64 -4.80 7.85
CA LYS A 75 -2.52 -4.82 6.38
C LYS A 75 -1.16 -4.27 5.92
N THR A 76 -0.70 -3.17 6.51
CA THR A 76 0.57 -2.54 6.12
C THR A 76 1.79 -3.38 6.55
N ARG A 77 1.77 -3.94 7.77
CA ARG A 77 2.78 -4.90 8.27
C ARG A 77 2.93 -6.09 7.32
N LEU A 78 1.81 -6.68 6.92
CA LEU A 78 1.76 -7.83 6.01
C LEU A 78 2.19 -7.46 4.59
N MET A 79 1.85 -6.27 4.10
CA MET A 79 2.33 -5.77 2.81
C MET A 79 3.86 -5.58 2.79
N VAL A 80 4.43 -4.98 3.83
CA VAL A 80 5.89 -4.82 3.93
C VAL A 80 6.58 -6.19 4.02
N ALA A 81 5.99 -7.13 4.75
CA ALA A 81 6.48 -8.50 4.81
C ALA A 81 6.42 -9.21 3.45
N ALA A 82 5.36 -9.02 2.68
CA ALA A 82 5.24 -9.56 1.32
C ALA A 82 6.45 -9.17 0.46
N LEU A 83 6.78 -7.87 0.44
CA LEU A 83 7.88 -7.33 -0.37
C LEU A 83 9.26 -7.70 0.16
N ALA A 84 9.41 -7.79 1.49
CA ALA A 84 10.71 -7.98 2.10
C ALA A 84 11.10 -9.44 2.36
N CYS A 85 10.10 -10.31 2.50
CA CYS A 85 10.27 -11.70 2.89
C CYS A 85 9.86 -12.68 1.78
N GLY A 86 9.38 -12.19 0.63
CA GLY A 86 8.92 -13.02 -0.49
C GLY A 86 7.57 -13.71 -0.22
N GLU A 87 6.63 -12.97 0.36
CA GLU A 87 5.34 -13.48 0.83
C GLU A 87 4.14 -12.87 0.06
N GLU A 88 4.35 -12.50 -1.20
CA GLU A 88 3.35 -11.86 -2.07
C GLU A 88 2.10 -12.70 -2.23
N ASP A 89 2.24 -14.02 -2.38
CA ASP A 89 1.09 -14.93 -2.51
C ASP A 89 0.23 -14.96 -1.25
N LYS A 90 0.85 -14.95 -0.06
CA LYS A 90 0.12 -14.89 1.22
C LYS A 90 -0.61 -13.56 1.37
N TYR A 91 0.02 -12.46 0.96
CA TYR A 91 -0.64 -11.15 0.96
C TYR A 91 -1.83 -11.09 0.00
N ASN A 92 -1.67 -11.59 -1.22
CA ASN A 92 -2.76 -11.64 -2.19
C ASN A 92 -3.93 -12.51 -1.69
N ALA A 93 -3.63 -13.65 -1.07
CA ALA A 93 -4.64 -14.50 -0.43
C ALA A 93 -5.34 -13.78 0.74
N PHE A 94 -4.58 -13.09 1.59
CA PHE A 94 -5.11 -12.29 2.69
C PHE A 94 -6.05 -11.20 2.20
N ILE A 95 -5.64 -10.40 1.19
CA ILE A 95 -6.46 -9.34 0.61
C ILE A 95 -7.73 -9.91 -0.01
N LYS A 96 -7.64 -11.00 -0.78
CA LYS A 96 -8.79 -11.62 -1.45
C LYS A 96 -9.82 -12.13 -0.44
N ARG A 97 -9.38 -12.86 0.60
CA ARG A 97 -10.25 -13.44 1.63
C ARG A 97 -10.91 -12.36 2.49
N ASN A 98 -10.13 -11.37 2.91
CA ASN A 98 -10.55 -10.37 3.90
C ASN A 98 -11.04 -9.05 3.28
N ARG A 99 -11.17 -8.97 1.94
CA ARG A 99 -11.62 -7.76 1.24
C ARG A 99 -12.86 -7.10 1.87
N PRO A 100 -13.94 -7.82 2.25
CA PRO A 100 -15.12 -7.18 2.84
C PRO A 100 -14.79 -6.41 4.12
N VAL A 101 -14.10 -7.03 5.08
CA VAL A 101 -13.71 -6.37 6.34
C VAL A 101 -12.72 -5.24 6.09
N LEU A 102 -11.76 -5.42 5.17
CA LEU A 102 -10.76 -4.39 4.85
C LEU A 102 -11.41 -3.12 4.26
N VAL A 103 -12.43 -3.27 3.41
CA VAL A 103 -13.19 -2.13 2.87
C VAL A 103 -13.98 -1.43 3.98
N THR A 104 -14.65 -2.18 4.85
CA THR A 104 -15.38 -1.60 5.98
C THR A 104 -14.46 -0.83 6.93
N GLN A 105 -13.28 -1.38 7.24
CA GLN A 105 -12.31 -0.71 8.11
C GLN A 105 -11.69 0.52 7.44
N ASP A 106 -11.41 0.49 6.13
CA ASP A 106 -10.94 1.67 5.40
C ASP A 106 -11.97 2.82 5.41
N ALA A 107 -13.26 2.50 5.32
CA ALA A 107 -14.33 3.49 5.45
C ALA A 107 -14.40 4.09 6.87
N LYS A 108 -14.22 3.28 7.91
CA LYS A 108 -14.14 3.75 9.31
C LYS A 108 -12.92 4.65 9.54
N LEU A 109 -11.76 4.28 9.00
CA LEU A 109 -10.56 5.11 9.04
C LEU A 109 -10.79 6.45 8.33
N THR A 110 -11.40 6.42 7.15
CA THR A 110 -11.78 7.63 6.39
C THR A 110 -12.72 8.53 7.21
N ASN A 111 -13.69 7.95 7.92
CA ASN A 111 -14.60 8.70 8.79
C ASN A 111 -13.87 9.39 9.95
N TYR A 112 -12.88 8.71 10.56
CA TYR A 112 -12.03 9.32 11.59
C TYR A 112 -11.31 10.55 11.03
N PHE A 113 -10.58 10.42 9.91
CA PHE A 113 -9.81 11.53 9.36
C PHE A 113 -10.70 12.67 8.88
N ASN A 114 -11.84 12.37 8.28
CA ASN A 114 -12.84 13.39 7.93
C ASN A 114 -13.37 14.16 9.15
N ARG A 115 -13.57 13.48 10.29
CA ARG A 115 -14.01 14.13 11.53
C ARG A 115 -12.89 14.96 12.15
N ALA A 116 -11.68 14.40 12.25
CA ALA A 116 -10.58 15.00 12.99
C ALA A 116 -9.89 16.15 12.23
N TYR A 117 -9.87 16.10 10.89
CA TYR A 117 -9.09 17.01 10.05
C TYR A 117 -9.92 17.75 8.98
N GLY A 118 -11.19 17.42 8.83
CA GLY A 118 -12.09 18.02 7.85
C GLY A 118 -12.40 17.11 6.67
N ARG A 119 -13.57 17.30 6.04
CA ARG A 119 -14.05 16.42 4.96
C ARG A 119 -13.32 16.66 3.64
N GLY A 120 -13.31 15.65 2.77
CA GLY A 120 -12.80 15.78 1.40
C GLY A 120 -11.27 15.78 1.37
N LYS A 121 -10.67 16.72 0.62
CA LYS A 121 -9.22 16.71 0.36
C LYS A 121 -8.37 16.81 1.62
N GLN A 122 -8.82 17.55 2.64
CA GLN A 122 -8.06 17.76 3.88
C GLN A 122 -7.89 16.45 4.66
N GLY A 123 -9.00 15.81 5.07
CA GLY A 123 -8.97 14.51 5.74
C GLY A 123 -8.31 13.42 4.90
N GLN A 124 -8.50 13.42 3.57
CA GLN A 124 -7.83 12.47 2.68
C GLN A 124 -6.30 12.64 2.72
N THR A 125 -5.80 13.89 2.66
CA THR A 125 -4.36 14.17 2.72
C THR A 125 -3.76 13.66 4.03
N GLU A 126 -4.43 13.91 5.15
CA GLU A 126 -3.97 13.45 6.47
C GLU A 126 -3.98 11.92 6.59
N MET A 127 -5.01 11.26 6.04
CA MET A 127 -5.07 9.80 5.99
C MET A 127 -3.95 9.21 5.14
N ASP A 128 -3.64 9.82 3.99
CA ASP A 128 -2.58 9.37 3.09
C ASP A 128 -1.20 9.57 3.71
N SER A 129 -0.97 10.70 4.40
CA SER A 129 0.23 10.93 5.20
C SER A 129 0.38 9.85 6.29
N TYR A 130 -0.68 9.59 7.05
CA TYR A 130 -0.68 8.53 8.07
C TYR A 130 -0.34 7.15 7.48
N LYS A 131 -0.95 6.74 6.36
CA LYS A 131 -0.67 5.45 5.71
C LYS A 131 0.77 5.37 5.20
N THR A 132 1.31 6.48 4.70
CA THR A 132 2.70 6.58 4.24
C THR A 132 3.68 6.43 5.41
N GLU A 133 3.45 7.16 6.49
CA GLU A 133 4.26 7.07 7.71
C GLU A 133 4.18 5.68 8.35
N LEU A 134 3.00 5.06 8.34
CA LEU A 134 2.82 3.69 8.82
C LEU A 134 3.70 2.71 8.04
N ALA A 135 3.70 2.79 6.70
CA ALA A 135 4.58 1.96 5.87
C ALA A 135 6.07 2.18 6.20
N ASN A 136 6.48 3.43 6.42
CA ASN A 136 7.85 3.77 6.82
C ASN A 136 8.23 3.20 8.19
N VAL A 137 7.34 3.33 9.18
CA VAL A 137 7.54 2.75 10.51
C VAL A 137 7.71 1.24 10.41
N GLN A 138 6.87 0.56 9.64
CA GLN A 138 6.98 -0.89 9.41
C GLN A 138 8.27 -1.28 8.67
N GLN A 139 8.73 -0.44 7.74
CA GLN A 139 10.04 -0.61 7.10
C GLN A 139 11.20 -0.51 8.08
N GLN A 140 11.16 0.48 8.97
CA GLN A 140 12.18 0.64 10.00
C GLN A 140 12.17 -0.54 10.99
N ARG A 141 10.98 -1.04 11.35
CA ARG A 141 10.85 -2.25 12.18
C ARG A 141 11.54 -3.43 11.52
N ARG A 142 11.27 -3.70 10.25
CA ARG A 142 11.98 -4.74 9.48
C ARG A 142 13.49 -4.58 9.54
N SER A 143 14.01 -3.36 9.35
CA SER A 143 15.45 -3.14 9.34
C SER A 143 16.12 -3.31 10.71
N ARG A 144 15.36 -3.28 11.81
CA ARG A 144 15.87 -3.35 13.19
C ARG A 144 15.58 -4.68 13.89
N ASP A 145 14.60 -5.42 13.41
CA ASP A 145 14.14 -6.68 13.99
C ASP A 145 14.44 -7.86 13.07
N ALA A 146 15.40 -8.70 13.44
CA ALA A 146 15.75 -9.91 12.71
C ALA A 146 14.60 -10.94 12.68
N ALA A 147 13.68 -10.92 13.65
CA ALA A 147 12.53 -11.80 13.72
C ALA A 147 11.35 -11.30 12.86
N PHE A 148 11.46 -10.15 12.19
CA PHE A 148 10.36 -9.51 11.47
C PHE A 148 9.67 -10.47 10.51
N CYS A 149 10.40 -11.21 9.67
CA CYS A 149 9.80 -12.13 8.69
C CYS A 149 9.11 -13.32 9.37
N GLN A 150 9.71 -13.91 10.41
CA GLN A 150 9.12 -15.01 11.17
C GLN A 150 7.79 -14.58 11.81
N VAL A 151 7.78 -13.43 12.49
CA VAL A 151 6.58 -12.89 13.14
C VAL A 151 5.50 -12.55 12.11
N SER A 152 5.89 -11.96 10.96
CA SER A 152 4.93 -11.67 9.87
C SER A 152 4.29 -12.94 9.33
N ASN A 153 5.08 -14.01 9.20
CA ASN A 153 4.60 -15.28 8.69
C ASN A 153 3.62 -15.96 9.64
N ALA A 154 3.83 -15.82 10.95
CA ALA A 154 2.84 -16.24 11.95
C ALA A 154 1.52 -15.44 11.78
N LEU A 155 1.61 -14.10 11.66
CA LEU A 155 0.44 -13.25 11.43
C LEU A 155 -0.31 -13.59 10.14
N PHE A 156 0.40 -13.93 9.05
CA PHE A 156 -0.23 -14.45 7.83
C PHE A 156 -0.98 -15.76 8.09
N GLY A 157 -0.36 -16.69 8.82
CA GLY A 157 -0.98 -17.96 9.21
C GLY A 157 -2.27 -17.75 9.97
N GLU A 158 -2.26 -16.88 10.98
CA GLU A 158 -3.43 -16.53 11.78
C GLU A 158 -4.53 -15.86 10.94
N ALA A 159 -4.17 -14.86 10.12
CA ALA A 159 -5.12 -14.14 9.28
C ALA A 159 -5.77 -15.01 8.20
N LEU A 160 -5.07 -16.04 7.71
CA LEU A 160 -5.59 -17.01 6.74
C LEU A 160 -6.38 -18.14 7.42
N ALA A 161 -6.06 -18.47 8.67
CA ALA A 161 -6.77 -19.45 9.49
C ALA A 161 -8.04 -18.88 10.17
N ALA A 162 -8.20 -17.55 10.21
CA ALA A 162 -9.39 -16.87 10.69
C ALA A 162 -10.67 -17.52 10.14
N LYS A 163 -11.62 -17.86 11.03
CA LYS A 163 -12.87 -18.55 10.66
C LYS A 163 -13.80 -17.64 9.88
N SER A 164 -13.74 -16.35 10.16
CA SER A 164 -14.51 -15.31 9.49
C SER A 164 -13.68 -14.04 9.28
N PRO A 165 -14.05 -13.18 8.32
CA PRO A 165 -13.44 -11.85 8.18
C PRO A 165 -13.58 -10.98 9.44
N ALA A 166 -14.56 -11.25 10.31
CA ALA A 166 -14.73 -10.52 11.56
C ALA A 166 -13.60 -10.80 12.57
N ASP A 167 -12.88 -11.92 12.43
CA ASP A 167 -11.78 -12.29 13.33
C ASP A 167 -10.51 -11.45 13.08
N ILE A 168 -10.46 -10.67 12.00
CA ILE A 168 -9.31 -9.83 11.64
C ILE A 168 -9.12 -8.65 12.58
N GLY A 169 -10.21 -8.06 13.10
CA GLY A 169 -10.16 -6.98 14.07
C GLY A 169 -9.43 -7.38 15.36
N PRO A 170 -9.90 -8.44 16.05
CA PRO A 170 -9.22 -8.99 17.21
C PRO A 170 -7.74 -9.32 16.95
N LEU A 171 -7.44 -10.03 15.86
CA LEU A 171 -6.05 -10.35 15.48
C LEU A 171 -5.20 -9.08 15.35
N ALA A 172 -5.71 -8.06 14.65
CA ALA A 172 -4.99 -6.82 14.43
C ALA A 172 -4.74 -6.05 15.73
N SER A 173 -5.72 -6.05 16.65
CA SER A 173 -5.61 -5.35 17.94
C SER A 173 -4.60 -5.98 18.90
N SER A 174 -4.37 -7.29 18.81
CA SER A 174 -3.39 -8.02 19.63
C SER A 174 -2.01 -8.13 19.00
N ALA A 175 -1.87 -7.82 17.71
CA ALA A 175 -0.61 -7.93 17.00
C ALA A 175 0.39 -6.85 17.45
N PRO A 176 1.69 -7.17 17.58
CA PRO A 176 2.72 -6.20 17.96
C PRO A 176 3.07 -5.31 16.76
N ILE A 177 2.20 -4.35 16.45
CA ILE A 177 2.32 -3.49 15.27
C ILE A 177 2.45 -2.03 15.71
N ASP A 178 3.59 -1.45 15.37
CA ASP A 178 3.82 -0.03 15.62
C ASP A 178 2.96 0.89 14.76
N GLN A 179 2.38 1.89 15.40
CA GLN A 179 1.59 2.92 14.75
C GLN A 179 2.39 4.23 14.71
N PRO A 180 2.32 5.02 13.63
CA PRO A 180 2.96 6.34 13.55
C PRO A 180 2.17 7.42 14.31
N LEU A 181 0.97 7.08 14.81
CA LEU A 181 0.07 8.02 15.48
C LEU A 181 -0.50 7.36 16.73
N MET A 182 -0.33 8.01 17.90
CA MET A 182 -0.94 7.57 19.15
C MET A 182 -2.40 8.01 19.17
N VAL A 183 -3.31 7.07 18.95
CA VAL A 183 -4.76 7.31 18.92
C VAL A 183 -5.41 6.74 20.18
N SER A 184 -5.92 7.59 21.06
CA SER A 184 -6.72 7.18 22.21
C SER A 184 -8.17 6.91 21.82
N THR A 185 -8.87 6.06 22.57
CA THR A 185 -10.32 5.89 22.44
C THR A 185 -11.06 6.98 23.18
N CYS A 186 -12.19 7.44 22.66
CA CYS A 186 -13.08 8.36 23.37
C CYS A 186 -13.75 7.64 24.55
N ASN A 187 -13.70 8.24 25.74
CA ASN A 187 -14.40 7.77 26.94
C ASN A 187 -15.82 8.33 27.02
#